data_AF-A0A482PNL5-F1
#
_entry.id   AF-A0A482PNL5-F1
#
_cell.length_a   1.000
_cell.length_b   1.000
_cell.length_c   1.000
_cell.angle_alpha   90.00
_cell.angle_beta   90.00
_cell.angle_gamma   90.00
#
_symmetry.space_group_name_H-M   'P 1'
#
loop_
_entity.id
_entity.type
_entity.pdbx_description
1 polymer ?
#
loop_
_entity_poly.entity_id
_entity_poly.type
_entity_poly.pdbx_seq_one_letter_code
_entity_poly.pdbx_strand_id
1 'polypeptide(L)' 'MRGIFTRFFDLEALTQWQVTAADVTFYFRWPSDTAWNMTWQRLKWWVAQADRINGIRARGDDE' A
#
# COMPACT_ATOMS: atom_id res chain seq x y z
N MET A 1 -4.13 7.33 -3.34
CA MET A 1 -4.02 8.24 -2.18
C MET A 1 -2.71 9.01 -2.28
N ARG A 2 -2.74 10.34 -2.48
CA ARG A 2 -1.55 11.21 -2.46
C ARG A 2 -1.62 12.02 -1.16
N GLY A 3 -0.73 11.78 -0.19
CA GLY A 3 -0.71 12.65 0.99
C GLY A 3 0.04 12.19 2.23
N ILE A 4 0.82 11.11 2.22
CA ILE A 4 1.51 10.64 3.43
C ILE A 4 3.02 10.61 3.17
N PHE A 5 3.67 11.70 3.60
CA PHE A 5 5.10 11.90 3.90
C PHE A 5 6.16 11.52 2.85
N THR A 6 6.30 12.34 1.81
CA THR A 6 7.46 12.33 0.91
C THR A 6 8.77 12.79 1.57
N ARG A 7 8.75 13.27 2.83
CA ARG A 7 9.88 13.97 3.48
C ARG A 7 10.53 13.23 4.65
N PHE A 8 10.06 12.03 5.04
CA PHE A 8 10.62 11.34 6.21
C PHE A 8 11.82 10.42 5.88
N PHE A 9 12.02 10.08 4.60
CA PHE A 9 13.12 9.22 4.17
C PHE A 9 13.91 9.94 3.07
N ASP A 10 14.97 10.64 3.46
CA ASP A 10 15.97 11.20 2.55
C ASP A 10 16.89 10.06 2.09
N LEU A 11 16.35 9.17 1.25
CA LEU A 11 17.02 8.02 0.65
C LEU A 11 16.84 8.13 -0.86
N GLU A 12 17.95 8.10 -1.61
CA GLU A 12 18.00 8.01 -3.07
C GLU A 12 16.80 7.22 -3.62
N ALA A 13 15.91 7.95 -4.31
CA ALA A 13 14.67 7.51 -4.93
C ALA A 13 14.27 6.05 -4.65
N LEU A 14 13.56 5.82 -3.54
CA LEU A 14 12.97 4.51 -3.22
C LEU A 14 12.37 3.88 -4.48
N THR A 15 12.76 2.64 -4.75
CA THR A 15 12.21 1.91 -5.91
C THR A 15 10.69 1.85 -5.78
N GLN A 16 9.98 1.89 -6.91
CA GLN A 16 8.52 1.80 -6.92
C GLN A 16 8.00 0.57 -6.14
N TRP A 17 8.79 -0.50 -6.11
CA TRP A 17 8.54 -1.69 -5.30
C TRP A 17 8.53 -1.38 -3.78
N GLN A 18 9.52 -0.66 -3.26
CA GLN A 18 9.63 -0.34 -1.82
C GLN A 18 8.46 0.53 -1.35
N VAL A 19 8.10 1.54 -2.14
CA VAL A 19 6.95 2.42 -1.85
C VAL A 19 5.66 1.59 -1.78
N THR A 20 5.44 0.72 -2.76
CA THR A 20 4.24 -0.11 -2.82
C THR A 20 4.19 -1.14 -1.69
N ALA A 21 5.33 -1.74 -1.33
CA ALA A 21 5.41 -2.67 -0.21
C ALA A 21 5.04 -1.96 1.10
N ALA A 22 5.54 -0.75 1.32
CA ALA A 22 5.20 0.06 2.49
C ALA A 22 3.70 0.42 2.53
N ASP A 23 3.13 0.87 1.41
CA ASP A 23 1.71 1.21 1.31
C ASP A 23 0.80 0.00 1.61
N VAL A 24 1.13 -1.17 1.05
CA VAL A 24 0.37 -2.41 1.29
C VAL A 24 0.49 -2.85 2.75
N THR A 25 1.70 -2.84 3.33
CA THR A 25 1.90 -3.16 4.75
C THR A 25 1.08 -2.25 5.64
N PHE A 26 1.09 -0.94 5.37
CA PHE A 26 0.35 0.04 6.14
C PHE A 26 -1.17 -0.17 6.02
N TYR A 27 -1.69 -0.32 4.80
CA TYR A 27 -3.13 -0.43 4.54
C TYR A 27 -3.75 -1.66 5.24
N PHE A 28 -3.06 -2.81 5.16
CA PHE A 28 -3.55 -4.06 5.77
C PHE A 28 -3.12 -4.25 7.22
N ARG A 29 -2.37 -3.30 7.79
CA ARG A 29 -1.80 -3.38 9.15
C ARG A 29 -1.00 -4.65 9.38
N TRP A 30 -0.21 -5.04 8.39
CA TRP A 30 0.60 -6.24 8.46
C TRP A 30 1.92 -6.00 9.19
N PRO A 31 2.56 -7.09 9.67
CA PRO A 31 3.96 -7.06 10.07
C PRO A 31 4.85 -6.57 8.92
N SER A 32 5.97 -5.93 9.29
CA SER A 32 6.86 -5.23 8.37
C SER A 32 7.55 -6.13 7.35
N ASP A 33 7.58 -7.44 7.54
CA ASP A 33 8.24 -8.40 6.65
C ASP A 33 7.32 -8.96 5.56
N THR A 34 6.00 -8.91 5.78
CA THR A 34 5.05 -9.70 5.00
C THR A 34 4.99 -9.23 3.55
N ALA A 35 4.78 -7.93 3.32
CA ALA A 35 4.77 -7.37 1.96
C ALA A 35 6.18 -7.25 1.35
N TRP A 36 7.20 -7.13 2.19
CA TRP A 36 8.59 -6.93 1.78
C TRP A 36 9.25 -8.20 1.22
N ASN A 37 8.66 -9.37 1.46
CA ASN A 37 9.09 -10.63 0.84
C ASN A 37 8.29 -10.99 -0.43
N MET A 38 7.43 -10.09 -0.94
CA MET A 38 6.58 -10.36 -2.08
C MET A 38 7.20 -9.95 -3.42
N THR A 39 6.87 -10.72 -4.46
CA THR A 39 7.16 -10.32 -5.84
C THR A 39 6.36 -9.08 -6.23
N TRP A 40 6.87 -8.32 -7.21
CA TRP A 40 6.19 -7.13 -7.72
C TRP A 40 4.76 -7.40 -8.22
N GLN A 41 4.53 -8.54 -8.87
CA GLN A 41 3.20 -8.94 -9.34
C GLN A 41 2.23 -9.17 -8.17
N ARG A 42 2.72 -9.78 -7.08
CA ARG A 42 1.92 -10.03 -5.88
C ARG A 42 1.58 -8.73 -5.15
N LEU A 43 2.52 -7.78 -5.07
CA LEU A 43 2.26 -6.45 -4.53
C LEU A 43 1.17 -5.71 -5.32
N LYS A 44 1.25 -5.71 -6.66
CA LYS A 44 0.21 -5.09 -7.50
C LYS A 44 -1.18 -5.71 -7.29
N TRP A 45 -1.24 -7.02 -7.09
CA TRP A 45 -2.50 -7.70 -6.77
C TRP A 45 -3.10 -7.20 -5.45
N TRP A 46 -2.27 -7.01 -4.42
CA TRP A 46 -2.72 -6.47 -3.14
C TRP A 46 -3.14 -5.00 -3.20
N VAL A 47 -2.51 -4.19 -4.05
CA VAL A 47 -2.96 -2.82 -4.34
C VAL A 47 -4.38 -2.84 -4.91
N ALA A 48 -4.64 -3.68 -5.93
CA ALA A 48 -5.98 -3.81 -6.51
C ALA A 48 -7.03 -4.28 -5.46
N GLN A 49 -6.62 -5.14 -4.52
CA GLN A 49 -7.49 -5.56 -3.43
C GLN A 49 -7.76 -4.44 -2.42
N ALA A 50 -6.77 -3.59 -2.12
CA ALA A 50 -6.96 -2.43 -1.28
C ALA A 50 -7.97 -1.44 -1.91
N ASP A 51 -7.84 -1.15 -3.21
CA ASP A 51 -8.77 -0.29 -3.93
C ASP A 51 -10.20 -0.85 -3.93
N ARG A 52 -10.35 -2.17 -4.11
CA ARG A 52 -11.65 -2.84 -4.03
C ARG A 52 -12.29 -2.69 -2.65
N ILE A 53 -11.53 -2.90 -1.57
CA ILE A 53 -12.03 -2.76 -0.20
C ILE A 53 -12.42 -1.31 0.09
N ASN A 54 -11.61 -0.34 -0.33
CA ASN A 54 -11.93 1.08 -0.19
C ASN A 54 -13.24 1.43 -0.92
N GLY A 55 -13.46 0.90 -2.12
CA GLY A 55 -14.71 1.08 -2.86
C GLY A 55 -15.93 0.46 -2.17
N ILE A 56 -15.75 -0.66 -1.45
CA ILE A 56 -16.83 -1.26 -0.64
C ILE A 56 -17.13 -0.38 0.58
N ARG A 57 -16.11 0.12 1.29
CA ARG A 57 -16.28 1.00 2.45
C ARG A 57 -17.02 2.28 2.06
N ALA A 58 -16.57 2.94 1.00
CA ALA A 58 -17.20 4.17 0.52
C ALA A 58 -18.69 4.01 0.18
N ARG A 59 -19.10 2.83 -0.31
CA ARG A 59 -20.52 2.53 -0.61
C ARG A 59 -21.34 2.13 0.61
N GLY A 60 -20.70 1.61 1.65
CA GLY A 60 -21.38 1.22 2.90
C GLY A 60 -21.58 2.38 3.87
N ASP A 61 -20.82 3.48 3.70
CA ASP A 61 -20.96 4.71 4.48
C ASP A 61 -22.08 5.64 3.94
N ASP A 62 -22.69 5.30 2.79
CA ASP A 62 -23.80 6.03 2.15
C ASP A 62 -25.19 5.51 2.57
N GLU A 63 -25.28 4.59 3.56
CA GLU A 63 -26.53 4.06 4.15
C GLU A 63 -26.72 4.56 5.60
#